data_AF-A0A0L8JFW0-F1
#
_entry.id   AF-A0A0L8JFW0-F1
#
_cell.length_a   1.000
_cell.length_b   1.000
_cell.length_c   1.000
_cell.angle_alpha   90.00
_cell.angle_beta   90.00
_cell.angle_gamma   90.00
#
_symmetry.space_group_name_H-M   'P 1'
#
loop_
_entity.id
_entity.type
_entity.pdbx_description
1 polymer ?
#
loop_
_entity_poly.entity_id
_entity_poly.type
_entity_poly.pdbx_seq_one_letter_code
_entity_poly.pdbx_strand_id
1 'polypeptide(L)'
;MLPGSGRPQSERLQELYASQLRHLPEMTRRLVLYAAAAEYEDVATVMAAAGVGTDLGAWAPAEQAGLITLVDGRVAFQHPLVRAGSYHGAPAHLRQRAHRDLAAVLADDPARRAWHMAAVCLGQDESVAAALEETAELAEQRGGFFAAGQALQRSAECSPEAEDRARGGTRRRCAPRTTPVAPCGSGSCTKWSAV
;
A
#
# COMPACT_ATOMS: atom_id res chain seq x y z
N MET A 1 -40.54 3.82 -25.32
CA MET A 1 -40.31 3.14 -24.02
C MET A 1 -38.88 2.60 -24.02
N LEU A 2 -37.99 3.16 -23.19
CA LEU A 2 -36.62 2.66 -23.00
C LEU A 2 -36.56 1.83 -21.72
N PRO A 3 -35.67 0.82 -21.64
CA PRO A 3 -35.04 0.50 -20.37
C PRO A 3 -33.50 0.47 -20.49
N GLY A 4 -32.85 1.39 -19.77
CA GLY A 4 -31.69 1.02 -18.94
C GLY A 4 -30.27 1.06 -19.49
N SER A 5 -29.83 2.10 -20.21
CA SER A 5 -28.38 2.42 -20.33
C SER A 5 -27.91 3.35 -19.20
N GLY A 6 -28.36 3.10 -17.98
CA GLY A 6 -27.78 3.77 -16.83
C GLY A 6 -26.44 3.11 -16.54
N ARG A 7 -25.36 3.91 -16.44
CA ARG A 7 -24.00 3.45 -16.09
C ARG A 7 -24.01 2.31 -15.06
N PRO A 8 -23.13 1.28 -15.18
CA PRO A 8 -23.05 0.20 -14.22
C PRO A 8 -23.01 0.74 -12.79
N GLN A 9 -23.65 0.06 -11.84
CA GLN A 9 -23.83 0.55 -10.47
C GLN A 9 -22.50 0.95 -9.80
N SER A 10 -21.42 0.25 -10.15
CA SER A 10 -20.04 0.55 -9.72
C SER A 10 -19.56 1.93 -10.17
N GLU A 11 -19.80 2.32 -11.43
CA GLU A 11 -19.43 3.65 -11.94
C GLU A 11 -20.21 4.76 -11.24
N ARG A 12 -21.51 4.56 -10.98
CA ARG A 12 -22.31 5.57 -10.25
C ARG A 12 -21.84 5.75 -8.81
N LEU A 13 -21.49 4.66 -8.14
CA LEU A 13 -20.91 4.70 -6.79
C LEU A 13 -19.56 5.40 -6.79
N GLN A 14 -18.70 5.10 -7.76
CA GLN A 14 -17.41 5.78 -7.93
C GLN A 14 -17.57 7.29 -8.17
N GLU A 15 -18.52 7.70 -9.03
CA GLU A 15 -18.79 9.11 -9.28
C GLU A 15 -19.37 9.83 -8.06
N LEU A 16 -20.23 9.15 -7.29
CA LEU A 16 -20.79 9.67 -6.05
C LEU A 16 -19.68 9.93 -5.01
N TYR A 17 -18.81 8.95 -4.76
CA TYR A 17 -17.69 9.13 -3.82
C TYR A 17 -16.68 10.15 -4.32
N ALA A 18 -16.36 10.15 -5.62
CA ALA A 18 -15.50 11.18 -6.21
C ALA A 18 -16.10 12.58 -6.03
N SER A 19 -17.42 12.73 -6.13
CA SER A 19 -18.11 14.00 -5.87
C SER A 19 -18.00 14.41 -4.41
N GLN A 20 -18.28 13.51 -3.47
CA GLN A 20 -18.17 13.78 -2.04
C GLN A 20 -16.74 14.19 -1.65
N LEU A 21 -15.73 13.48 -2.16
CA LEU A 21 -14.31 13.81 -1.94
C LEU A 21 -13.91 15.20 -2.46
N ARG A 22 -14.52 15.67 -3.56
CA ARG A 22 -14.27 17.02 -4.09
C ARG A 22 -14.84 18.13 -3.21
N HIS A 23 -15.89 17.85 -2.43
CA HIS A 23 -16.55 18.82 -1.56
C HIS A 23 -15.90 18.91 -0.17
N LEU A 24 -14.97 18.01 0.15
CA LEU A 24 -14.22 18.08 1.39
C LEU A 24 -13.26 19.28 1.40
N PRO A 25 -13.00 19.88 2.59
CA PRO A 25 -11.92 20.84 2.76
C PRO A 25 -10.58 20.27 2.26
N GLU A 26 -9.72 21.14 1.72
CA GLU A 26 -8.45 20.70 1.13
C GLU A 26 -7.60 19.87 2.10
N MET A 27 -7.56 20.30 3.37
CA MET A 27 -6.84 19.61 4.44
C MET A 27 -7.37 18.19 4.64
N THR A 28 -8.69 18.02 4.79
CA THR A 28 -9.31 16.71 4.98
C THR A 28 -9.11 15.83 3.74
N ARG A 29 -9.23 16.39 2.53
CA ARG A 29 -8.96 15.64 1.30
C ARG A 29 -7.51 15.13 1.22
N ARG A 30 -6.54 15.93 1.70
CA ARG A 30 -5.14 15.51 1.83
C ARG A 30 -4.99 14.36 2.81
N LEU A 31 -5.58 14.48 4.01
CA LEU A 31 -5.58 13.42 5.02
C LEU A 31 -6.16 12.10 4.50
N VAL A 32 -7.31 12.15 3.81
CA VAL A 32 -7.95 10.96 3.22
C VAL A 32 -7.06 10.34 2.12
N LEU A 33 -6.38 11.14 1.30
CA LEU A 33 -5.41 10.62 0.32
C LEU A 33 -4.25 9.88 1.01
N TYR A 34 -3.71 10.46 2.09
CA TYR A 34 -2.59 9.86 2.81
C TYR A 34 -3.02 8.56 3.49
N ALA A 35 -4.18 8.55 4.14
CA ALA A 35 -4.76 7.32 4.68
C ALA A 35 -4.99 6.25 3.59
N ALA A 36 -5.43 6.66 2.40
CA ALA A 36 -5.63 5.73 1.30
C ALA A 36 -4.30 5.12 0.80
N ALA A 37 -3.22 5.91 0.81
CA ALA A 37 -1.87 5.48 0.43
C ALA A 37 -1.16 4.63 1.51
N ALA A 38 -1.45 4.89 2.79
CA ALA A 38 -0.85 4.23 3.95
C ALA A 38 -1.28 2.77 4.14
N GLU A 39 -2.48 2.42 3.68
CA GLU A 39 -3.10 1.09 3.73
C GLU A 39 -3.39 0.53 5.15
N TYR A 40 -2.43 0.57 6.08
CA TYR A 40 -2.56 0.08 7.46
C TYR A 40 -1.79 0.92 8.50
N GLU A 41 -1.49 2.19 8.24
CA GLU A 41 -0.86 3.03 9.26
C GLU A 41 -1.86 3.54 10.30
N ASP A 42 -1.33 3.93 11.46
CA ASP A 42 -2.11 4.65 12.45
C ASP A 42 -2.35 6.11 12.03
N VAL A 43 -3.36 6.71 12.66
CA VAL A 43 -3.78 8.09 12.39
C VAL A 43 -2.64 9.07 12.66
N ALA A 44 -1.82 8.82 13.68
CA ALA A 44 -0.72 9.70 14.04
C ALA A 44 0.34 9.78 12.92
N THR A 45 0.69 8.64 12.33
CA THR A 45 1.65 8.55 11.22
C THR A 45 1.12 9.25 9.98
N VAL A 46 -0.17 9.02 9.66
CA VAL A 46 -0.85 9.69 8.52
C VAL A 46 -0.88 11.22 8.71
N MET A 47 -1.20 11.69 9.91
CA MET A 47 -1.24 13.13 10.22
C MET A 47 0.16 13.76 10.19
N ALA A 48 1.16 13.07 10.75
CA ALA A 48 2.56 13.51 10.72
C ALA A 48 3.08 13.63 9.27
N ALA A 49 2.85 12.61 8.44
CA ALA A 49 3.20 12.64 7.03
C ALA A 49 2.49 13.76 6.28
N ALA A 50 1.20 13.98 6.54
CA ALA A 50 0.43 15.04 5.91
C ALA A 50 0.80 16.46 6.38
N GLY A 51 1.68 16.58 7.39
CA GLY A 51 2.09 17.86 7.98
C GLY A 51 0.95 18.55 8.72
N VAL A 52 0.01 17.78 9.26
CA VAL A 52 -1.15 18.29 10.01
C VAL A 52 -0.85 18.14 11.49
N GLY A 53 -1.21 19.14 12.29
CA GLY A 53 -1.12 19.04 13.75
C GLY A 53 -1.97 17.89 14.29
N THR A 54 -1.86 17.58 15.57
CA THR A 54 -2.52 16.40 16.19
C THR A 54 -4.03 16.57 16.44
N ASP A 55 -4.65 17.63 15.89
CA ASP A 55 -6.08 17.87 16.05
C ASP A 55 -6.89 16.93 15.15
N LEU A 56 -7.57 15.97 15.78
CA LEU A 56 -8.45 15.03 15.09
C LEU A 56 -9.66 15.72 14.43
N GLY A 57 -9.98 16.97 14.79
CA GLY A 57 -11.01 17.77 14.15
C GLY A 57 -10.81 17.94 12.64
N ALA A 58 -9.58 17.78 12.14
CA ALA A 58 -9.29 17.80 10.71
C ALA A 58 -9.93 16.63 9.93
N TRP A 59 -10.26 15.53 10.61
CA TRP A 59 -10.95 14.36 10.04
C TRP A 59 -12.48 14.48 10.06
N ALA A 60 -13.03 15.35 10.92
CA ALA A 60 -14.46 15.48 11.14
C ALA A 60 -15.29 15.65 9.86
N PRO A 61 -14.86 16.43 8.83
CA PRO A 61 -15.64 16.54 7.60
C PRO A 61 -15.76 15.21 6.82
N ALA A 62 -14.74 14.35 6.87
CA ALA A 62 -14.78 13.04 6.20
C ALA A 62 -15.58 12.00 7.00
N GLU A 63 -15.53 12.07 8.34
CA GLU A 63 -16.38 11.24 9.20
C GLU A 63 -17.86 11.63 9.09
N GLN A 64 -18.18 12.93 9.09
CA GLN A 64 -19.54 13.45 8.90
C GLN A 64 -20.12 13.10 7.53
N ALA A 65 -19.26 13.04 6.50
CA ALA A 65 -19.63 12.57 5.16
C ALA A 65 -19.82 11.04 5.08
N GLY A 66 -19.53 10.29 6.15
CA GLY A 66 -19.63 8.83 6.19
C GLY A 66 -18.62 8.12 5.29
N LEU A 67 -17.50 8.77 4.98
CA LEU A 67 -16.45 8.21 4.10
C LEU A 67 -15.48 7.32 4.87
N ILE A 68 -15.18 7.74 6.09
CA ILE A 68 -14.24 7.08 7.01
C ILE A 68 -14.83 7.02 8.42
N THR A 69 -14.20 6.22 9.25
CA THR A 69 -14.36 6.24 10.71
C THR A 69 -12.99 6.08 11.35
N LEU A 70 -12.77 6.73 12.49
CA LEU A 70 -11.56 6.55 13.29
C LEU A 70 -11.82 5.48 14.36
N VAL A 71 -11.16 4.32 14.23
CA VAL A 71 -11.33 3.18 15.15
C VAL A 71 -9.95 2.70 15.58
N ASP A 72 -9.75 2.52 16.90
CA ASP A 72 -8.51 2.03 17.50
C ASP A 72 -7.24 2.78 17.02
N GLY A 73 -7.36 4.10 16.83
CA GLY A 73 -6.26 4.95 16.35
C GLY A 73 -5.92 4.74 14.87
N ARG A 74 -6.83 4.16 14.07
CA ARG A 74 -6.65 3.89 12.64
C ARG A 74 -7.79 4.49 11.83
N VAL A 75 -7.49 4.81 10.57
CA VAL A 75 -8.50 5.25 9.61
C VAL A 75 -9.11 4.03 8.95
N ALA A 76 -10.40 3.76 9.20
CA ALA A 76 -11.14 2.73 8.49
C ALA A 76 -12.02 3.38 7.42
N PHE A 77 -11.85 2.94 6.17
CA PHE A 77 -12.72 3.36 5.08
C PHE A 77 -14.02 2.56 5.12
N GLN A 78 -15.17 3.25 5.10
CA GLN A 78 -16.46 2.57 5.17
C GLN A 78 -16.72 1.67 3.96
N HIS A 79 -16.16 2.02 2.80
CA HIS A 79 -16.25 1.22 1.59
C HIS A 79 -14.91 1.15 0.85
N PRO A 80 -14.53 -0.03 0.30
CA PRO A 80 -13.32 -0.17 -0.51
C PRO A 80 -13.25 0.81 -1.70
N LEU A 81 -14.42 1.15 -2.27
CA LEU A 81 -14.52 2.12 -3.37
C LEU A 81 -14.19 3.55 -2.94
N VAL A 82 -14.43 3.93 -1.69
CA VAL A 82 -14.04 5.25 -1.16
C VAL A 82 -12.52 5.34 -1.12
N ARG A 83 -11.85 4.30 -0.61
CA ARG A 83 -10.38 4.24 -0.61
C ARG A 83 -9.82 4.33 -2.02
N ALA A 84 -10.33 3.48 -2.92
CA ALA A 84 -9.90 3.46 -4.32
C ALA A 84 -10.13 4.82 -5.00
N GLY A 85 -11.30 5.44 -4.80
CA GLY A 85 -11.62 6.76 -5.36
C GLY A 85 -10.76 7.88 -4.79
N SER A 86 -10.44 7.81 -3.49
CA SER A 86 -9.54 8.78 -2.82
C SER A 86 -8.13 8.70 -3.36
N TYR A 87 -7.62 7.48 -3.55
CA TYR A 87 -6.28 7.26 -4.06
C TYR A 87 -6.19 7.52 -5.57
N HIS A 88 -6.96 6.80 -6.39
CA HIS A 88 -6.90 6.90 -7.86
C HIS A 88 -7.48 8.20 -8.42
N GLY A 89 -8.38 8.87 -7.69
CA GLY A 89 -8.88 10.19 -8.07
C GLY A 89 -7.88 11.32 -7.84
N ALA A 90 -6.80 11.08 -7.09
CA ALA A 90 -5.75 12.07 -6.87
C ALA A 90 -4.74 12.09 -8.04
N PRO A 91 -4.28 13.28 -8.45
CA PRO A 91 -3.19 13.43 -9.40
C PRO A 91 -1.94 12.63 -9.02
N ALA A 92 -1.22 12.10 -10.02
CA ALA A 92 -0.04 11.26 -9.80
C ALA A 92 1.01 11.91 -8.90
N HIS A 93 1.27 13.21 -9.05
CA HIS A 93 2.24 13.93 -8.21
C HIS A 93 1.83 14.00 -6.72
N LEU A 94 0.52 14.06 -6.41
CA LEU A 94 0.05 14.06 -5.02
C LEU A 94 0.15 12.67 -4.39
N ARG A 95 -0.14 11.61 -5.16
CA ARG A 95 0.10 10.23 -4.72
C ARG A 95 1.59 10.00 -4.45
N GLN A 96 2.44 10.47 -5.35
CA GLN A 96 3.88 10.38 -5.20
C GLN A 96 4.37 11.12 -3.95
N ARG A 97 3.85 12.32 -3.72
CA ARG A 97 4.15 13.09 -2.51
C ARG A 97 3.70 12.35 -1.24
N ALA A 98 2.48 11.82 -1.21
CA ALA A 98 1.96 11.09 -0.06
C ALA A 98 2.87 9.93 0.34
N HIS A 99 3.25 9.06 -0.61
CA HIS A 99 4.16 7.96 -0.31
C HIS A 99 5.56 8.42 0.13
N ARG A 100 6.12 9.50 -0.44
CA ARG A 100 7.42 10.05 0.03
C ARG A 100 7.33 10.56 1.47
N ASP A 101 6.27 11.30 1.77
CA ASP A 101 6.06 11.91 3.08
C ASP A 101 5.79 10.81 4.14
N LEU A 102 5.06 9.74 3.79
CA LEU A 102 4.88 8.54 4.61
C LEU A 102 6.21 7.79 4.82
N ALA A 103 7.00 7.58 3.77
CA ALA A 103 8.33 6.96 3.90
C ALA A 103 9.28 7.76 4.81
N ALA A 104 9.14 9.09 4.84
CA ALA A 104 9.98 9.96 5.66
C ALA A 104 9.69 9.80 7.17
N VAL A 105 8.42 9.60 7.56
CA VAL A 105 8.03 9.43 8.96
C VAL A 105 8.23 7.99 9.47
N LEU A 106 8.27 7.00 8.58
CA LEU A 106 8.50 5.59 8.90
C LEU A 106 9.99 5.23 9.03
N ALA A 107 10.84 6.12 9.54
CA ALA A 107 12.27 5.86 9.67
C ALA A 107 12.59 4.65 10.57
N ASP A 108 11.75 4.41 11.58
CA ASP A 108 11.90 3.31 12.55
C ASP A 108 11.26 1.99 12.07
N ASP A 109 10.58 1.97 10.93
CA ASP A 109 10.00 0.77 10.31
C ASP A 109 10.50 0.62 8.86
N PRO A 110 11.71 0.05 8.66
CA PRO A 110 12.35 -0.04 7.35
C PRO A 110 11.52 -0.86 6.35
N ALA A 111 10.78 -1.86 6.83
CA ALA A 111 9.94 -2.71 5.98
C ALA A 111 8.79 -1.90 5.37
N ARG A 112 8.03 -1.15 6.19
CA ARG A 112 6.95 -0.30 5.67
C ARG A 112 7.51 0.83 4.81
N ARG A 113 8.60 1.46 5.24
CA ARG A 113 9.29 2.48 4.46
C ARG A 113 9.68 1.99 3.07
N ALA A 114 10.20 0.76 2.95
CA ALA A 114 10.56 0.16 1.66
C ALA A 114 9.35 0.06 0.72
N TRP A 115 8.18 -0.35 1.24
CA TRP A 115 6.94 -0.39 0.45
C TRP A 115 6.49 0.99 -0.05
N HIS A 116 6.57 2.03 0.79
CA HIS A 116 6.25 3.39 0.36
C HIS A 116 7.21 3.92 -0.71
N MET A 117 8.51 3.65 -0.56
CA MET A 117 9.50 4.02 -1.57
C MET A 117 9.29 3.25 -2.88
N ALA A 118 8.96 1.97 -2.80
CA ALA A 118 8.66 1.14 -3.97
C ALA A 118 7.42 1.62 -4.72
N ALA A 119 6.39 2.13 -4.02
CA ALA A 119 5.17 2.66 -4.64
C ALA A 119 5.42 3.91 -5.52
N VAL A 120 6.51 4.64 -5.27
CA VAL A 120 6.88 5.86 -6.03
C VAL A 120 8.08 5.69 -6.92
N CYS A 121 8.64 4.48 -6.96
CA CYS A 121 9.72 4.14 -7.87
C CYS A 121 9.18 4.12 -9.31
N LEU A 122 9.62 5.09 -10.13
CA LEU A 122 9.21 5.22 -11.53
C LEU A 122 10.11 4.44 -12.51
N GLY A 123 11.08 3.70 -11.98
CA GLY A 123 12.08 2.97 -12.77
C GLY A 123 12.91 2.04 -11.90
N GLN A 124 14.19 1.91 -12.22
CA GLN A 124 15.12 1.03 -11.53
C GLN A 124 15.82 1.83 -10.41
N ASP A 125 15.72 1.35 -9.18
CA ASP A 125 16.36 1.90 -7.99
C ASP A 125 16.89 0.75 -7.12
N GLU A 126 18.21 0.58 -7.16
CA GLU A 126 18.92 -0.46 -6.43
C GLU A 126 18.75 -0.33 -4.90
N SER A 127 18.60 0.89 -4.37
CA SER A 127 18.43 1.11 -2.94
C SER A 127 17.05 0.63 -2.47
N VAL A 128 16.02 0.85 -3.29
CA VAL A 128 14.65 0.36 -3.03
C VAL A 128 14.61 -1.16 -3.19
N ALA A 129 15.27 -1.71 -4.21
CA ALA A 129 15.37 -3.16 -4.41
C ALA A 129 16.03 -3.86 -3.21
N ALA A 130 17.15 -3.33 -2.72
CA ALA A 130 17.86 -3.87 -1.55
C ALA A 130 17.01 -3.79 -0.27
N ALA A 131 16.30 -2.68 -0.04
CA ALA A 131 15.42 -2.53 1.12
C ALA A 131 14.24 -3.53 1.09
N LEU A 132 13.73 -3.86 -0.11
CA LEU A 132 12.70 -4.88 -0.28
C LEU A 132 13.25 -6.31 -0.09
N GLU A 133 14.51 -6.58 -0.45
CA GLU A 133 15.16 -7.86 -0.15
C GLU A 133 15.30 -8.06 1.37
N GLU A 134 15.74 -7.04 2.10
CA GLU A 134 15.79 -7.09 3.57
C GLU A 134 14.40 -7.30 4.19
N THR A 135 13.38 -6.64 3.63
CA THR A 135 11.98 -6.83 4.03
C THR A 135 11.53 -8.28 3.81
N ALA A 136 11.95 -8.91 2.72
CA ALA A 136 11.65 -10.32 2.44
C ALA A 136 12.32 -11.25 3.46
N GLU A 137 13.61 -11.03 3.76
CA GLU A 137 14.35 -11.82 4.74
C GLU A 137 13.70 -11.76 6.12
N LEU A 138 13.29 -10.56 6.57
CA LEU A 138 12.58 -10.39 7.84
C LEU A 138 11.21 -11.08 7.84
N ALA A 139 10.50 -11.08 6.71
CA ALA A 139 9.22 -11.79 6.59
C ALA A 139 9.40 -13.30 6.65
N GLU A 140 10.42 -13.86 5.97
CA GLU A 140 10.75 -15.30 6.02
C GLU A 140 11.11 -15.76 7.44
N GLN A 141 11.92 -14.96 8.16
CA GLN A 141 12.30 -15.26 9.55
C GLN A 141 11.08 -15.35 10.48
N ARG A 142 9.98 -14.66 10.13
CA ARG A 142 8.70 -14.68 10.85
C ARG A 142 7.71 -15.72 10.31
N GLY A 143 8.12 -16.55 9.34
CA GLY A 143 7.27 -17.56 8.67
C GLY A 143 6.33 -17.00 7.61
N GLY A 144 6.48 -15.72 7.24
CA GLY A 144 5.63 -14.99 6.30
C GLY A 144 6.05 -15.16 4.83
N PHE A 145 6.05 -16.39 4.32
CA PHE A 145 6.55 -16.69 2.96
C PHE A 145 5.81 -15.94 1.85
N PHE A 146 4.50 -15.70 2.00
CA PHE A 146 3.74 -14.93 1.01
C PHE A 146 4.16 -13.44 0.97
N ALA A 147 4.40 -12.84 2.14
CA ALA A 147 4.89 -11.47 2.23
C ALA A 147 6.33 -11.35 1.68
N ALA A 148 7.17 -12.35 1.96
CA ALA A 148 8.51 -12.43 1.40
C ALA A 148 8.49 -12.52 -0.14
N GLY A 149 7.65 -13.39 -0.70
CA GLY A 149 7.49 -13.52 -2.16
C GLY A 149 7.05 -12.21 -2.83
N GLN A 150 6.09 -11.48 -2.23
CA GLN A 150 5.67 -10.17 -2.73
C GLN A 150 6.80 -9.14 -2.68
N ALA A 151 7.57 -9.11 -1.59
CA ALA A 151 8.69 -8.20 -1.46
C ALA A 151 9.80 -8.50 -2.50
N LEU A 152 10.13 -9.78 -2.72
CA LEU A 152 11.10 -10.20 -3.73
C LEU A 152 10.62 -9.89 -5.16
N GLN A 153 9.35 -10.11 -5.47
CA GLN A 153 8.78 -9.74 -6.76
C GLN A 153 8.93 -8.23 -6.99
N ARG A 154 8.53 -7.42 -6.01
CA ARG A 154 8.63 -5.96 -6.13
C ARG A 154 10.08 -5.48 -6.20
N SER A 155 11.00 -6.16 -5.51
CA SER A 155 12.45 -5.89 -5.60
C SER A 155 12.98 -6.13 -7.02
N ALA A 156 12.58 -7.23 -7.66
CA ALA A 156 12.96 -7.52 -9.03
C ALA A 156 12.43 -6.47 -10.02
N GLU A 157 11.21 -5.98 -9.83
CA GLU A 157 10.63 -4.89 -10.65
C GLU A 157 11.38 -3.55 -10.48
N CYS A 158 11.96 -3.31 -9.30
CA CYS A 158 12.76 -2.10 -9.02
C CYS A 158 14.25 -2.28 -9.34
N SER A 159 14.72 -3.49 -9.67
CA SER A 159 16.13 -3.76 -9.90
C SER A 159 16.54 -3.37 -11.32
N PRO A 160 17.76 -2.85 -11.52
CA PRO A 160 18.24 -2.56 -12.86
C PRO A 160 18.42 -3.81 -13.74
N GLU A 161 18.21 -3.69 -15.05
CA GLU A 161 18.43 -4.81 -15.97
C GLU A 161 19.92 -5.16 -16.08
N ALA A 162 20.21 -6.41 -16.48
CA ALA A 162 21.57 -6.97 -16.49
C ALA A 162 22.57 -6.22 -17.39
N GLU A 163 22.09 -5.54 -18.44
CA GLU A 163 22.96 -4.81 -19.38
C GLU A 163 23.54 -3.51 -18.79
N ASP A 164 22.82 -2.85 -17.88
CA ASP A 164 23.33 -1.66 -17.17
C ASP A 164 24.34 -2.02 -16.07
N ARG A 165 24.24 -3.25 -15.54
CA ARG A 165 25.09 -3.79 -14.47
C ARG A 165 26.49 -4.21 -14.96
N ALA A 166 26.64 -4.50 -16.26
CA ALA A 166 27.94 -4.82 -16.86
C ALA A 166 28.96 -3.65 -16.79
N ARG A 167 28.51 -2.42 -16.49
CA ARG A 167 29.37 -1.25 -16.33
C ARG A 167 29.78 -0.94 -14.90
N GLY A 168 29.31 -1.68 -13.88
CA GLY A 168 29.68 -1.34 -12.50
C GLY A 168 29.06 -2.17 -11.38
N GLY A 169 29.48 -3.43 -11.23
CA GLY A 169 29.43 -4.10 -9.93
C GLY A 169 28.76 -5.47 -9.91
N THR A 170 29.50 -6.45 -9.41
CA THR A 170 29.08 -7.84 -9.20
C THR A 170 27.90 -7.96 -8.24
N ARG A 171 26.83 -8.67 -8.65
CA ARG A 171 25.84 -9.20 -7.70
C ARG A 171 25.86 -10.72 -7.65
N ARG A 172 25.64 -11.21 -6.41
CA ARG A 172 25.07 -12.52 -6.09
C ARG A 172 23.74 -12.65 -6.83
N ARG A 173 23.59 -13.78 -7.53
CA ARG A 173 22.38 -14.16 -8.26
C ARG A 173 21.22 -14.32 -7.27
N CYS A 174 20.12 -13.61 -7.49
CA CYS A 174 18.83 -13.94 -6.88
C CYS A 174 18.34 -15.22 -7.58
N ALA A 175 18.84 -16.36 -7.13
CA ALA A 175 18.29 -17.66 -7.51
C ALA A 175 17.07 -17.91 -6.63
N PRO A 176 15.95 -18.41 -7.17
CA PRO A 176 14.87 -18.90 -6.32
C PRO A 176 15.47 -19.98 -5.42
N ARG A 177 15.52 -19.74 -4.10
CA ARG A 177 15.84 -20.79 -3.14
C ARG A 177 14.67 -21.75 -3.11
N THR A 178 14.70 -22.74 -4.00
CA THR A 178 13.86 -23.92 -3.87
C THR A 178 14.30 -24.64 -2.59
N THR A 179 13.64 -24.35 -1.48
CA THR A 179 13.68 -25.25 -0.33
C THR A 179 13.11 -26.59 -0.81
N PRO A 180 13.86 -27.70 -0.70
CA PRO A 180 13.29 -29.00 -1.04
C PRO A 180 12.14 -29.26 -0.06
N VAL A 181 10.91 -29.28 -0.59
CA VAL A 181 9.77 -29.89 0.09
C VAL A 181 10.18 -31.33 0.40
N ALA A 182 10.30 -31.64 1.69
CA ALA A 182 10.48 -33.02 2.13
C ALA A 182 9.31 -33.86 1.59
N PRO A 183 9.56 -35.06 1.03
CA PRO A 183 8.47 -35.90 0.55
C PRO A 183 7.53 -36.20 1.71
N CYS A 184 6.27 -35.81 1.54
CA CYS A 184 5.20 -36.05 2.49
C CYS A 184 5.06 -37.56 2.67
N GLY A 185 5.53 -38.07 3.80
CA GLY A 185 5.34 -39.45 4.21
C GLY A 185 3.84 -39.75 4.23
N SER A 186 3.45 -40.81 3.55
CA SER A 186 2.08 -41.32 3.49
C SER A 186 1.50 -41.49 4.89
N GLY A 187 0.64 -40.55 5.31
CA GLY A 187 -0.01 -40.56 6.61
C GLY A 187 -1.28 -39.71 6.60
N SER A 188 -2.41 -40.37 6.30
CA SER A 188 -3.80 -39.97 6.57
C SER A 188 -4.13 -38.46 6.60
N CYS A 189 -4.65 -37.97 5.48
CA CYS A 189 -5.39 -36.72 5.39
C CYS A 189 -6.76 -36.89 6.07
N THR A 190 -6.93 -36.32 7.27
CA THR A 190 -8.26 -36.15 7.87
C THR A 190 -8.41 -34.75 8.45
N LYS A 191 -9.26 -33.96 7.78
CA LYS A 191 -10.08 -32.83 8.26
C LYS A 191 -9.37 -31.65 8.93
N TRP A 192 -9.38 -30.50 8.24
CA TRP A 192 -9.40 -29.19 8.90
C TRP A 192 -10.70 -28.48 8.53
N SER A 193 -11.57 -28.36 9.53
CA SER A 193 -12.76 -27.50 9.52
C SER A 193 -12.36 -26.07 9.86
N ALA A 194 -13.09 -25.14 9.26
CA ALA A 194 -13.06 -23.70 9.49
C ALA A 194 -13.28 -23.31 10.96
N VAL A 195 -12.55 -22.28 11.41
CA VAL A 195 -13.06 -21.06 12.08
C VAL A 195 -12.10 -19.93 11.76
#